data_AF-D1CGI3-F1
#
_entry.id   AF-D1CGI3-F1
#
_cell.length_a   1.000
_cell.length_b   1.000
_cell.length_c   1.000
_cell.angle_alpha   90.00
_cell.angle_beta   90.00
_cell.angle_gamma   90.00
#
_symmetry.space_group_name_H-M   'P 1'
#
loop_
_entity.id
_entity.type
_entity.pdbx_description
1 polymer ?
#
loop_
_entity_poly.entity_id
_entity_poly.type
_entity_poly.pdbx_seq_one_letter_code
_entity_poly.pdbx_strand_id
1 'polypeptide(L)'
;MSQTLSQQRAKYAMEKVLEVAKLEDNKKEDYSNFCLRLPGMILNNGLGQSLAFLLADAQKNEQKMSYKLYEQLSEWIIMRRRIYPDEYGKNGLMKAILEGDRGAYVRAQTEVLELLGWMKRFSDAYIGRPGQ
;
A
#
# COMPACT_ATOMS: atom_id res chain seq x y z
N MET A 1 -8.58 26.48 -2.89
CA MET A 1 -8.56 25.69 -1.64
C MET A 1 -7.61 24.52 -1.83
N SER A 2 -6.70 24.27 -0.90
CA SER A 2 -5.83 23.09 -0.93
C SER A 2 -6.63 21.83 -0.57
N GLN A 3 -6.31 20.68 -1.17
CA GLN A 3 -6.96 19.42 -0.85
C GLN A 3 -6.56 18.96 0.55
N THR A 4 -7.54 18.49 1.34
CA THR A 4 -7.27 17.85 2.64
C THR A 4 -6.47 16.57 2.46
N LEU A 5 -5.76 16.14 3.50
CA LEU A 5 -5.00 14.88 3.44
C LEU A 5 -5.89 13.67 3.14
N SER A 6 -7.11 13.63 3.68
CA SER A 6 -8.06 12.55 3.36
C SER A 6 -8.45 12.56 1.88
N GLN A 7 -8.64 13.74 1.27
CA GLN A 7 -8.89 13.84 -0.17
C GLN A 7 -7.70 13.36 -1.00
N GLN A 8 -6.47 13.66 -0.56
CA GLN A 8 -5.26 13.18 -1.23
C GLN A 8 -5.13 11.65 -1.15
N ARG A 9 -5.38 11.05 0.02
CA ARG A 9 -5.41 9.59 0.19
C ARG A 9 -6.44 8.94 -0.70
N ALA A 10 -7.67 9.47 -0.69
CA ALA A 10 -8.76 8.94 -1.51
C ALA A 10 -8.43 9.02 -3.00
N LYS A 11 -7.90 10.15 -3.46
CA LYS A 11 -7.49 10.34 -4.85
C LYS A 11 -6.41 9.33 -5.26
N TYR A 12 -5.32 9.21 -4.49
CA TYR A 12 -4.25 8.26 -4.80
C TYR A 12 -4.74 6.81 -4.78
N ALA A 13 -5.50 6.42 -3.76
CA ALA A 13 -6.05 5.07 -3.66
C ALA A 13 -6.97 4.74 -4.84
N MET A 14 -7.86 5.66 -5.23
CA MET A 14 -8.76 5.48 -6.37
C MET A 14 -7.97 5.33 -7.68
N GLU A 15 -6.98 6.19 -7.93
CA GLU A 15 -6.13 6.10 -9.11
C GLU A 15 -5.46 4.71 -9.21
N LYS A 16 -4.85 4.24 -8.12
CA LYS A 16 -4.17 2.93 -8.07
C LYS A 16 -5.11 1.74 -8.23
N VAL A 17 -6.30 1.79 -7.64
CA VAL A 17 -7.31 0.73 -7.83
C VAL A 17 -7.81 0.71 -9.26
N LEU A 18 -8.09 1.87 -9.87
CA LEU A 18 -8.56 1.94 -11.26
C LEU A 18 -7.50 1.48 -12.27
N GLU A 19 -6.21 1.63 -11.98
CA GLU A 19 -5.13 1.02 -12.77
C GLU A 19 -5.21 -0.51 -12.74
N VAL A 20 -5.50 -1.10 -11.57
CA VAL A 20 -5.63 -2.56 -11.39
C VAL A 20 -6.94 -3.09 -11.99
N ALA A 21 -8.03 -2.33 -11.90
CA ALA A 21 -9.33 -2.70 -12.46
C ALA A 21 -9.32 -2.89 -13.99
N LYS A 22 -8.25 -2.49 -14.69
CA LYS A 22 -8.06 -2.72 -16.12
C LYS A 22 -7.32 -4.01 -16.46
N LEU A 23 -6.84 -4.74 -15.44
CA LEU A 23 -6.08 -5.98 -15.61
C LEU A 23 -7.00 -7.20 -15.73
N GLU A 24 -6.40 -8.38 -15.88
CA GLU A 24 -7.11 -9.67 -15.86
C GLU A 24 -7.71 -9.96 -14.47
N ASP A 25 -8.79 -10.74 -14.43
CA ASP A 25 -9.59 -10.95 -13.23
C ASP A 25 -8.82 -11.58 -12.08
N ASN A 26 -7.89 -12.51 -12.36
CA ASN A 26 -6.99 -13.07 -11.37
C ASN A 26 -6.14 -11.99 -10.67
N LYS A 27 -5.60 -11.02 -11.41
CA LYS A 27 -4.81 -9.92 -10.84
C LYS A 27 -5.69 -8.96 -10.03
N LYS A 28 -6.91 -8.71 -10.50
CA LYS A 28 -7.88 -7.90 -9.76
C LYS A 28 -8.22 -8.54 -8.40
N GLU A 29 -8.55 -9.83 -8.42
CA GLU A 29 -8.91 -10.60 -7.23
C GLU A 29 -7.75 -10.67 -6.23
N ASP A 30 -6.54 -10.99 -6.70
CA ASP A 30 -5.33 -11.02 -5.86
C ASP A 30 -5.09 -9.68 -5.17
N TYR A 31 -5.18 -8.58 -5.92
CA TYR A 31 -5.00 -7.25 -5.34
C TYR A 31 -6.06 -6.90 -4.29
N SER A 32 -7.33 -7.18 -4.60
CA SER A 32 -8.45 -6.97 -3.66
C SER A 32 -8.24 -7.77 -2.37
N ASN A 33 -7.78 -9.02 -2.49
CA ASN A 33 -7.40 -9.86 -1.36
C ASN A 33 -6.28 -9.24 -0.50
N PHE A 34 -5.23 -8.68 -1.11
CA PHE A 34 -4.16 -8.03 -0.35
C PHE A 34 -4.65 -6.75 0.34
N CYS A 35 -5.40 -5.88 -0.35
CA CYS A 35 -5.98 -4.67 0.25
C CYS A 35 -6.90 -4.99 1.44
N LEU A 36 -7.61 -6.12 1.38
CA LEU A 36 -8.48 -6.60 2.45
C LEU A 36 -7.69 -7.07 3.69
N ARG A 37 -6.64 -7.88 3.47
CA ARG A 37 -5.93 -8.59 4.55
C ARG A 37 -4.85 -7.75 5.23
N LEU A 38 -4.17 -6.90 4.48
CA LEU A 38 -2.97 -6.20 4.96
C LEU A 38 -3.21 -5.29 6.18
N PRO A 39 -4.33 -4.55 6.32
CA PRO A 39 -4.59 -3.78 7.54
C PRO A 39 -4.57 -4.64 8.80
N GLY A 40 -5.18 -5.82 8.77
CA GLY A 40 -5.18 -6.76 9.89
C GLY A 40 -3.79 -7.29 10.20
N MET A 41 -2.99 -7.58 9.17
CA MET A 41 -1.59 -7.99 9.34
C MET A 41 -0.76 -6.89 10.00
N ILE A 42 -0.95 -5.63 9.61
CA ILE A 42 -0.21 -4.49 10.19
C ILE A 42 -0.58 -4.30 11.66
N LEU A 43 -1.87 -4.43 12.01
CA LEU A 43 -2.31 -4.30 13.40
C LEU A 43 -1.77 -5.41 14.30
N ASN A 44 -1.67 -6.64 13.79
CA ASN A 44 -1.20 -7.79 14.58
C ASN A 44 0.33 -7.90 14.64
N ASN A 45 1.01 -7.64 13.52
CA ASN A 45 2.42 -7.98 13.32
C ASN A 45 3.31 -6.75 13.05
N GLY A 46 2.70 -5.57 12.90
CA GLY A 46 3.39 -4.34 12.54
C GLY A 46 3.62 -4.15 11.04
N LEU A 47 3.98 -2.91 10.68
CA LEU A 47 4.26 -2.53 9.29
C LEU A 47 5.40 -3.35 8.69
N GLY A 48 6.52 -3.52 9.41
CA GLY A 48 7.71 -4.17 8.85
C GLY A 48 7.49 -5.61 8.42
N GLN A 49 6.87 -6.44 9.27
CA GLN A 49 6.57 -7.83 8.92
C GLN A 49 5.55 -7.91 7.78
N SER A 50 4.60 -6.97 7.73
CA SER A 50 3.60 -6.91 6.67
C SER A 50 4.20 -6.56 5.30
N LEU A 51 5.16 -5.62 5.26
CA LEU A 51 5.91 -5.33 4.03
C LEU A 51 6.82 -6.50 3.62
N ALA A 52 7.45 -7.18 4.59
CA ALA A 52 8.29 -8.34 4.32
C ALA A 52 7.47 -9.48 3.71
N PHE A 53 6.25 -9.68 4.19
CA PHE A 53 5.30 -10.64 3.62
C PHE A 53 4.99 -10.33 2.15
N LEU A 54 4.68 -9.08 1.79
CA LEU A 54 4.42 -8.71 0.40
C LEU A 54 5.63 -8.99 -0.51
N LEU A 55 6.84 -8.65 -0.05
CA LEU A 55 8.08 -8.90 -0.79
C LEU A 55 8.39 -10.39 -0.93
N ALA A 56 8.11 -11.19 0.11
CA ALA A 56 8.29 -12.63 0.09
C ALA A 56 7.30 -13.31 -0.87
N ASP A 57 6.02 -12.93 -0.82
CA ASP A 57 4.98 -13.41 -1.74
C ASP A 57 5.30 -13.05 -3.19
N ALA A 58 5.83 -11.84 -3.41
CA ALA A 58 6.28 -11.39 -4.72
C ALA A 58 7.37 -12.29 -5.33
N GLN A 59 8.20 -12.94 -4.50
CA GLN A 59 9.32 -13.78 -4.94
C GLN A 59 10.23 -13.09 -5.99
N LYS A 60 10.48 -11.78 -5.81
CA LYS A 60 11.22 -10.91 -6.76
C LYS A 60 10.55 -10.71 -8.13
N ASN A 61 9.32 -11.17 -8.31
CA ASN A 61 8.54 -10.92 -9.52
C ASN A 61 7.75 -9.62 -9.38
N GLU A 62 8.21 -8.57 -10.06
CA GLU A 62 7.57 -7.25 -10.03
C GLU A 62 6.17 -7.21 -10.67
N GLN A 63 5.80 -8.25 -11.42
CA GLN A 63 4.47 -8.38 -12.03
C GLN A 63 3.41 -8.92 -11.07
N LYS A 64 3.79 -9.42 -9.88
CA LYS A 64 2.83 -9.89 -8.87
C LYS A 64 2.14 -8.72 -8.18
N MET A 65 0.86 -8.92 -7.83
CA MET A 65 0.05 -7.87 -7.21
C MET A 65 0.49 -7.52 -5.79
N SER A 66 1.12 -8.45 -5.07
CA SER A 66 1.79 -8.19 -3.79
C SER A 66 2.93 -7.17 -3.92
N TYR A 67 3.78 -7.32 -4.95
CA TYR A 67 4.84 -6.34 -5.25
C TYR A 67 4.24 -4.99 -5.65
N LYS A 68 3.22 -5.01 -6.52
CA LYS A 68 2.54 -3.78 -6.94
C LYS A 68 1.94 -3.00 -5.78
N LEU A 69 1.30 -3.69 -4.82
CA LEU A 69 0.82 -3.04 -3.60
C LEU A 69 1.97 -2.50 -2.75
N TYR A 70 3.06 -3.25 -2.59
CA TYR A 70 4.27 -2.75 -1.90
C TYR A 70 4.82 -1.46 -2.53
N GLU A 71 4.97 -1.42 -3.85
CA GLU A 71 5.44 -0.24 -4.58
C GLU A 71 4.51 0.96 -4.37
N GLN A 72 3.19 0.76 -4.40
CA GLN A 72 2.24 1.84 -4.17
C GLN A 72 2.30 2.39 -2.74
N LEU A 73 2.45 1.52 -1.74
CA LEU A 73 2.65 1.96 -0.35
C LEU A 73 3.97 2.71 -0.19
N SER A 74 5.03 2.23 -0.82
CA SER A 74 6.35 2.84 -0.78
C SER A 74 6.37 4.21 -1.48
N GLU A 75 5.77 4.33 -2.66
CA GLU A 75 5.59 5.61 -3.36
C GLU A 75 4.79 6.60 -2.51
N TRP A 76 3.68 6.17 -1.89
CA TRP A 76 2.88 7.05 -1.05
C TRP A 76 3.67 7.57 0.14
N ILE A 77 4.34 6.69 0.88
CA ILE A 77 5.02 7.06 2.12
C ILE A 77 6.25 7.93 1.87
N ILE A 78 7.04 7.60 0.86
CA ILE A 78 8.29 8.31 0.57
C ILE A 78 7.99 9.52 -0.30
N MET A 79 7.42 9.35 -1.49
CA MET A 79 7.34 10.43 -2.48
C MET A 79 6.21 11.42 -2.23
N ARG A 80 5.07 10.95 -1.69
CA ARG A 80 3.90 11.82 -1.48
C ARG A 80 3.87 12.39 -0.07
N ARG A 81 4.12 11.55 0.92
CA ARG A 81 4.03 11.92 2.34
C ARG A 81 5.36 12.37 2.93
N ARG A 82 6.49 12.02 2.29
CA ARG A 82 7.85 12.40 2.74
C ARG A 82 8.07 12.11 4.21
N ILE A 83 7.55 10.97 4.68
CA ILE A 83 7.78 10.51 6.06
C ILE A 83 9.24 10.08 6.22
N TYR A 84 9.82 9.57 5.14
CA TYR A 84 11.23 9.26 4.99
C TYR A 84 11.84 10.10 3.85
N PRO A 85 13.17 10.30 3.85
CA PRO A 85 13.87 10.99 2.77
C PRO A 85 13.63 10.39 1.38
N ASP A 86 13.52 11.24 0.36
CA ASP A 86 13.31 10.82 -1.04
C ASP A 86 14.49 9.97 -1.58
N GLU A 87 15.66 10.03 -0.94
CA GLU A 87 16.86 9.22 -1.25
C GLU A 87 16.64 7.71 -1.15
N TYR A 88 15.68 7.26 -0.34
CA TYR A 88 15.28 5.86 -0.28
C TYR A 88 14.67 5.39 -1.61
N GLY A 89 14.15 6.30 -2.42
CA GLY A 89 13.54 5.99 -3.72
C GLY A 89 12.14 5.38 -3.59
N LYS A 90 11.43 5.25 -4.72
CA LYS A 90 10.01 4.87 -4.74
C LYS A 90 9.72 3.48 -4.17
N ASN A 91 10.70 2.59 -4.14
CA ASN A 91 10.58 1.20 -3.66
C ASN A 91 11.39 0.93 -2.37
N GLY A 92 11.90 1.99 -1.73
CA GLY A 92 12.82 1.90 -0.60
C GLY A 92 12.18 1.76 0.77
N LEU A 93 10.85 1.63 0.87
CA LEU A 93 10.15 1.69 2.16
C LEU A 93 10.66 0.64 3.16
N MET A 94 10.93 -0.59 2.74
CA MET A 94 11.48 -1.61 3.62
C MET A 94 12.81 -1.19 4.24
N LYS A 95 13.72 -0.62 3.45
CA LYS A 95 15.01 -0.11 3.94
C LYS A 95 14.79 1.08 4.88
N ALA A 96 13.90 2.00 4.50
CA ALA A 96 13.61 3.21 5.25
C ALA A 96 13.05 2.92 6.66
N ILE A 97 12.18 1.92 6.81
CA ILE A 97 11.63 1.56 8.13
C ILE A 97 12.64 0.85 9.04
N LEU A 98 13.69 0.23 8.49
CA LEU A 98 14.73 -0.46 9.25
C LEU A 98 15.84 0.49 9.71
N GLU A 99 16.16 1.48 8.89
CA GLU A 99 17.22 2.47 9.17
C GLU A 99 16.69 3.74 9.84
N GLY A 100 15.39 4.04 9.68
CA GLY A 100 14.77 5.25 10.20
C GLY A 100 14.44 5.19 11.70
N ASP A 101 14.02 6.34 12.24
CA ASP A 101 13.69 6.46 13.67
C ASP A 101 12.29 5.90 14.02
N ARG A 102 12.10 5.60 15.31
CA ARG A 102 10.84 5.08 15.85
C ARG A 102 9.64 5.99 15.58
N GLY A 103 9.83 7.31 15.62
CA GLY A 103 8.77 8.28 15.35
C GLY A 103 8.31 8.23 13.90
N ALA A 104 9.26 8.18 12.95
CA ALA A 104 8.95 7.98 11.54
C ALA A 104 8.23 6.65 11.29
N TYR A 105 8.66 5.57 11.94
CA TYR A 105 8.01 4.26 11.86
C TYR A 105 6.53 4.31 12.27
N VAL A 106 6.21 4.90 13.43
CA VAL A 106 4.83 5.01 13.92
C VAL A 106 3.97 5.87 12.99
N ARG A 107 4.52 6.96 12.47
CA ARG A 107 3.83 7.81 11.47
C ARG A 107 3.56 7.04 10.19
N ALA A 108 4.55 6.31 9.67
CA ALA A 108 4.40 5.49 8.47
C ALA A 108 3.34 4.40 8.66
N GLN A 109 3.35 3.69 9.78
CA GLN A 109 2.35 2.67 10.08
C GLN A 109 0.93 3.24 10.12
N THR A 110 0.74 4.37 10.80
CA THR A 110 -0.56 5.05 10.87
C THR A 110 -1.03 5.49 9.48
N GLU A 111 -0.13 6.09 8.69
CA GLU A 111 -0.44 6.59 7.36
C GLU A 111 -0.76 5.45 6.37
N VAL A 112 -0.04 4.32 6.43
CA VAL A 112 -0.33 3.14 5.61
C VAL A 112 -1.71 2.56 5.93
N LEU A 113 -2.09 2.48 7.20
CA LEU A 113 -3.42 1.99 7.60
C LEU A 113 -4.55 2.87 7.05
N GLU A 114 -4.39 4.19 7.13
CA GLU A 114 -5.34 5.17 6.58
C GLU A 114 -5.47 5.05 5.05
N LEU A 115 -4.35 4.87 4.35
CA LEU A 115 -4.36 4.68 2.90
C LEU A 115 -5.03 3.35 2.51
N LEU A 116 -4.68 2.25 3.19
CA LEU A 116 -5.25 0.94 2.91
C LEU A 116 -6.76 0.90 3.18
N GLY A 117 -7.25 1.69 4.14
CA GLY A 117 -8.69 1.89 4.35
C GLY A 117 -9.41 2.42 3.11
N TRP A 118 -8.80 3.38 2.40
CA TRP A 118 -9.33 3.88 1.12
C TRP A 118 -9.14 2.87 -0.02
N MET A 119 -7.97 2.24 -0.14
CA MET A 119 -7.71 1.25 -1.19
C MET A 119 -8.69 0.07 -1.10
N LYS A 120 -8.97 -0.42 0.11
CA LYS A 120 -9.98 -1.46 0.34
C LYS A 120 -11.38 -1.02 -0.13
N ARG A 121 -11.84 0.17 0.26
CA ARG A 121 -13.17 0.68 -0.13
C ARG A 121 -13.30 0.81 -1.65
N PHE A 122 -12.28 1.30 -2.32
CA PHE A 122 -12.30 1.42 -3.78
C PHE A 122 -12.14 0.09 -4.48
N SER A 123 -11.36 -0.86 -3.94
CA SER A 123 -11.29 -2.23 -4.48
C SER A 123 -12.66 -2.90 -4.42
N ASP A 124 -13.35 -2.80 -3.28
CA ASP A 124 -14.73 -3.31 -3.14
C ASP A 124 -15.67 -2.69 -4.20
N ALA A 125 -15.50 -1.40 -4.52
CA ALA A 125 -16.38 -0.67 -5.43
C ALA A 125 -16.09 -0.88 -6.93
N TYR A 126 -14.82 -1.02 -7.32
CA TYR A 126 -14.41 -1.02 -8.74
C TYR A 126 -13.87 -2.35 -9.25
N ILE A 127 -13.48 -3.25 -8.33
CA ILE A 127 -13.02 -4.59 -8.66
C ILE A 127 -14.06 -5.63 -8.23
N GLY A 128 -14.62 -5.47 -7.04
CA GLY A 128 -15.49 -6.46 -6.41
C GLY A 128 -14.78 -7.17 -5.24
N ARG A 129 -15.58 -7.82 -4.39
CA ARG A 129 -15.06 -8.56 -3.24
C ARG A 129 -14.51 -9.91 -3.69
N PRO A 130 -13.37 -10.36 -3.15
CA PRO A 130 -12.88 -11.70 -3.42
C PRO A 130 -13.92 -12.74 -2.99
N GLY A 131 -14.25 -13.67 -3.88
CA GLY A 131 -15.22 -14.75 -3.63
C GLY A 131 -16.70 -14.35 -3.66
N GLN A 132 -17.08 -13.23 -4.30
CA GLN A 132 -18.47 -12.91 -4.66
C GLN A 132 -18.73 -13.07 -6.16
#